data_AF-A0A453F9R0-F1
#
_entry.id   AF-A0A453F9R0-F1
#
_cell.length_a   1.000
_cell.length_b   1.000
_cell.length_c   1.000
_cell.angle_alpha   90.00
_cell.angle_beta   90.00
_cell.angle_gamma   90.00
#
_symmetry.space_group_name_H-M   'P 1'
#
loop_
_entity.id
_entity.type
_entity.pdbx_description
1 polymer ?
#
loop_
_entity_poly.entity_id
_entity_poly.type
_entity_poly.pdbx_seq_one_letter_code
_entity_poly.pdbx_strand_id
1 'polypeptide(L)'
;MASSLFLVGEIGLNDYNHPFLQNKTLEWVRPLAPQVIESIVLSIEVLIELGAKTMYVPGIFPLGCTPLYLSLFPGDDRDPATGCLRGLNDLILVHNHMLEAKLEELRRDHPGVSITYVNSYDNVLGLITAPTQNGFDKETVLEACYPVFISGSAAVPCLDPSRHVNFD
;
A
#
# COMPACT_ATOMS: atom_id res chain seq x y z
N MET A 1 -24.59 11.17 8.99
CA MET A 1 -23.35 10.39 8.77
C MET A 1 -23.30 9.07 9.52
N ALA A 2 -24.08 8.87 10.59
CA ALA A 2 -24.07 7.63 11.36
C ALA A 2 -24.49 6.34 10.61
N SER A 3 -25.16 6.46 9.46
CA SER A 3 -25.58 5.33 8.60
C SER A 3 -24.68 5.09 7.39
N SER A 4 -23.54 5.79 7.32
CA SER A 4 -22.60 5.72 6.19
C SER A 4 -21.33 5.00 6.61
N LEU A 5 -20.75 4.24 5.68
CA LEU A 5 -19.39 3.72 5.78
C LEU A 5 -18.43 4.71 5.12
N PHE A 6 -17.37 5.07 5.84
CA PHE A 6 -16.30 5.92 5.32
C PHE A 6 -15.07 5.06 5.03
N LEU A 7 -14.62 5.05 3.79
CA LEU A 7 -13.32 4.50 3.42
C LEU A 7 -12.28 5.62 3.57
N VAL A 8 -11.38 5.47 4.54
CA VAL A 8 -10.37 6.47 4.88
C VAL A 8 -9.02 6.01 4.34
N GLY A 9 -8.89 6.05 3.02
CA GLY A 9 -7.65 5.73 2.32
C GLY A 9 -7.83 4.97 1.01
N GLU A 10 -6.75 4.48 0.41
CA GLU A 10 -5.37 4.44 0.96
C GLU A 10 -4.70 5.82 1.08
N ILE A 11 -4.12 6.13 2.25
CA ILE A 11 -3.40 7.39 2.55
C ILE A 11 -1.95 7.05 2.89
N GLY A 12 -0.99 7.85 2.43
CA GLY A 12 0.42 7.72 2.78
C GLY A 12 1.34 7.25 1.65
N LEU A 13 0.80 6.55 0.64
CA LEU A 13 1.61 6.10 -0.51
C LEU A 13 2.30 7.24 -1.23
N ASN A 14 1.58 8.33 -1.52
CA ASN A 14 2.14 9.46 -2.25
C ASN A 14 3.22 10.21 -1.45
N ASP A 15 3.10 10.22 -0.12
CA ASP A 15 4.10 10.78 0.80
C ASP A 15 5.44 10.04 0.73
N TYR A 16 5.43 8.77 0.32
CA TYR A 16 6.64 7.97 0.04
C TYR A 16 7.03 8.03 -1.44
N ASN A 17 6.06 7.91 -2.34
CA ASN A 17 6.30 7.85 -3.78
C ASN A 17 6.95 9.13 -4.31
N HIS A 18 6.47 10.30 -3.91
CA HIS A 18 7.02 11.56 -4.40
C HIS A 18 8.52 11.72 -4.10
N PRO A 19 8.99 11.51 -2.85
CA PRO A 19 10.42 11.46 -2.56
C PRO A 19 11.19 10.42 -3.38
N PHE A 20 10.69 9.19 -3.53
CA PHE A 20 11.38 8.17 -4.32
C PHE A 20 11.53 8.58 -5.79
N LEU A 21 10.49 9.15 -6.39
CA LEU A 21 10.53 9.71 -7.74
C LEU A 21 11.47 10.93 -7.89
N GLN A 22 11.85 11.54 -6.77
CA GLN A 22 12.87 12.60 -6.69
C GLN A 22 14.25 12.07 -6.28
N ASN A 23 14.50 10.77 -6.46
CA ASN A 23 15.75 10.09 -6.13
C ASN A 23 16.15 10.20 -4.64
N LYS A 24 15.18 10.31 -3.73
CA LYS A 24 15.46 10.19 -2.29
C LYS A 24 15.68 8.73 -1.92
N THR A 25 16.61 8.50 -1.00
CA THR A 25 16.92 7.15 -0.50
C THR A 25 15.86 6.67 0.47
N LEU A 26 15.80 5.36 0.67
CA LEU A 26 14.95 4.74 1.68
C LEU A 26 15.22 5.29 3.10
N GLU A 27 16.48 5.53 3.44
CA GLU A 27 16.87 6.17 4.72
C GLU A 27 16.30 7.57 4.88
N TRP A 28 16.16 8.32 3.79
CA TRP A 28 15.54 9.64 3.80
C TRP A 28 14.02 9.57 3.95
N VAL A 29 13.37 8.56 3.35
CA VAL A 29 11.91 8.41 3.36
C VAL A 29 11.38 7.81 4.67
N ARG A 30 12.09 6.84 5.27
CA ARG A 30 11.66 6.15 6.51
C ARG A 30 11.21 7.10 7.63
N PRO A 31 11.92 8.22 7.93
CA PRO A 31 11.50 9.18 8.96
C PRO A 31 10.17 9.90 8.70
N LEU A 32 9.59 9.82 7.51
CA LEU A 32 8.28 10.41 7.21
C LEU A 32 7.12 9.62 7.81
N ALA A 33 7.30 8.32 8.08
CA ALA A 33 6.20 7.46 8.51
C ALA A 33 5.41 7.96 9.72
N PRO A 34 6.03 8.44 10.82
CA PRO A 34 5.29 9.02 11.94
C PRO A 34 4.38 10.19 11.54
N GLN A 35 4.85 11.09 10.67
CA GLN A 35 4.10 12.29 10.24
C GLN A 35 2.91 11.91 9.34
N VAL A 36 3.10 10.91 8.49
CA VAL A 36 2.03 10.34 7.66
C VAL A 36 0.95 9.72 8.55
N ILE A 37 1.34 8.91 9.55
CA ILE A 37 0.40 8.29 10.49
C ILE A 37 -0.36 9.34 11.29
N GLU A 38 0.32 10.39 11.78
CA GLU A 38 -0.33 11.50 12.48
C GLU A 38 -1.40 12.17 11.60
N SER A 39 -1.09 12.41 10.32
CA SER A 39 -2.03 13.00 9.37
C SER A 39 -3.27 12.11 9.12
N ILE A 40 -3.09 10.79 9.09
CA ILE A 40 -4.20 9.83 8.97
C ILE A 40 -5.08 9.87 10.23
N VAL A 41 -4.46 9.84 11.41
CA VAL A 41 -5.16 9.89 12.70
C VAL A 41 -5.99 11.17 12.83
N LEU A 42 -5.40 12.33 12.53
CA LEU A 42 -6.10 13.62 12.55
C LEU A 42 -7.30 13.61 11.59
N SER A 43 -7.15 13.02 10.40
CA SER A 43 -8.25 12.90 9.43
C SER A 43 -9.41 12.05 9.98
N ILE A 44 -9.09 10.96 10.69
CA ILE A 44 -10.08 10.09 11.34
C ILE A 44 -10.78 10.83 12.49
N GLU A 45 -10.04 11.55 13.34
CA GLU A 45 -10.61 12.33 14.43
C GLU A 45 -11.60 13.39 13.91
N VAL A 46 -11.22 14.12 12.85
CA VAL A 46 -12.12 15.08 12.20
C VAL A 46 -13.39 14.42 11.68
N LEU A 47 -13.30 13.22 11.05
CA LEU A 47 -14.48 12.48 10.61
C LEU A 47 -15.38 12.09 11.80
N ILE A 48 -14.79 11.69 12.92
CA ILE A 48 -15.52 11.36 14.15
C ILE A 48 -16.25 12.60 14.69
N GLU A 49 -15.59 13.75 14.78
CA GLU A 49 -16.17 15.03 15.22
C GLU A 49 -17.35 15.45 14.35
N LEU A 50 -17.24 15.24 13.04
CA LEU A 50 -18.31 15.52 12.09
C LEU A 50 -19.49 14.53 12.24
N GLY A 51 -19.27 13.38 12.88
CA GLY A 51 -20.32 12.39 13.19
C GLY A 51 -20.27 11.10 12.37
N ALA A 52 -19.12 10.77 11.76
CA ALA A 52 -18.87 9.45 11.21
C ALA A 52 -18.88 8.40 12.34
N LYS A 53 -19.44 7.22 12.04
CA LYS A 53 -19.58 6.13 13.02
C LYS A 53 -18.99 4.81 12.55
N THR A 54 -18.79 4.63 11.25
CA THR A 54 -18.26 3.40 10.67
C THR A 54 -17.18 3.76 9.66
N MET A 55 -15.94 3.33 9.90
CA MET A 55 -14.78 3.65 9.09
C MET A 55 -13.97 2.39 8.77
N TYR A 56 -13.58 2.26 7.51
CA TYR A 56 -12.59 1.30 7.04
C TYR A 56 -11.31 2.04 6.72
N VAL A 57 -10.20 1.58 7.28
CA VAL A 57 -8.89 2.21 7.14
C VAL A 57 -7.92 1.17 6.58
N PRO A 58 -7.66 1.19 5.26
CA PRO A 58 -6.69 0.28 4.67
C PRO A 58 -5.26 0.67 5.04
N GLY A 59 -4.45 -0.33 5.37
CA GLY A 59 -3.00 -0.21 5.33
C GLY A 59 -2.49 -0.16 3.89
N ILE A 60 -1.20 0.09 3.75
CA ILE A 60 -0.52 0.13 2.45
C ILE A 60 -0.17 -1.29 1.99
N PHE A 61 -0.41 -1.59 0.72
CA PHE A 61 -0.07 -2.87 0.10
C PHE A 61 1.46 -3.04 -0.05
N PRO A 62 2.03 -4.23 -0.39
CA PRO A 62 3.48 -4.42 -0.40
C PRO A 62 4.13 -3.64 -1.55
N LEU A 63 4.56 -2.41 -1.27
CA LEU A 63 5.11 -1.47 -2.24
C LEU A 63 6.33 -2.03 -2.98
N GLY A 64 7.12 -2.87 -2.29
CA GLY A 64 8.28 -3.54 -2.89
C GLY A 64 7.92 -4.57 -3.96
N CYS A 65 6.65 -4.93 -4.12
CA CYS A 65 6.17 -5.84 -5.15
C CYS A 65 5.68 -5.12 -6.42
N THR A 66 5.65 -3.78 -6.47
CA THR A 66 5.13 -3.09 -7.67
C THR A 66 6.16 -2.99 -8.80
N PRO A 67 5.74 -3.09 -10.07
CA PRO A 67 6.64 -3.07 -11.23
C PRO A 67 7.52 -1.82 -11.29
N LEU A 68 6.96 -0.64 -11.00
CA LEU A 68 7.70 0.62 -10.95
C LEU A 68 8.89 0.54 -9.99
N TYR A 69 8.67 0.09 -8.75
CA TYR A 69 9.74 0.04 -7.76
C TYR A 69 10.76 -1.04 -8.07
N LEU A 70 10.33 -2.19 -8.59
CA LEU A 70 11.21 -3.24 -9.09
C LEU A 70 12.12 -2.75 -10.22
N SER A 71 11.63 -1.82 -11.05
CA SER A 71 12.43 -1.17 -12.11
C SER A 71 13.36 -0.07 -11.58
N LEU A 72 12.93 0.72 -10.59
CA LEU A 72 13.75 1.80 -10.03
C LEU A 72 14.89 1.28 -9.15
N PHE A 73 14.71 0.12 -8.52
CA PHE A 73 15.68 -0.49 -7.60
C PHE A 73 16.09 -1.89 -8.08
N PRO A 74 16.87 -2.02 -9.17
CA PRO A 74 17.24 -3.31 -9.76
C PRO A 74 18.30 -4.11 -8.99
N GLY A 75 18.64 -3.72 -7.76
CA GLY A 75 19.69 -4.36 -6.95
C GLY A 75 19.29 -5.69 -6.31
N ASP A 76 20.18 -6.23 -5.48
CA ASP A 76 20.06 -7.57 -4.87
C ASP A 76 19.15 -7.64 -3.63
N ASP A 77 18.39 -6.58 -3.34
CA ASP A 77 17.48 -6.56 -2.18
C ASP A 77 16.13 -7.27 -2.44
N ARG A 78 16.15 -8.31 -3.26
CA ARG A 78 14.96 -9.08 -3.60
C ARG A 78 14.79 -10.23 -2.63
N ASP A 79 13.58 -10.37 -2.11
CA ASP A 79 13.17 -11.55 -1.38
C ASP A 79 13.17 -12.77 -2.33
N PRO A 80 13.89 -13.87 -2.03
CA PRO A 80 14.01 -15.01 -2.94
C PRO A 80 12.70 -15.76 -3.20
N ALA A 81 11.72 -15.66 -2.29
CA ALA A 81 10.45 -16.38 -2.42
C ALA A 81 9.44 -15.61 -3.28
N THR A 82 9.46 -14.28 -3.19
CA THR A 82 8.46 -13.41 -3.83
C THR A 82 9.01 -12.58 -4.98
N GLY A 83 10.32 -12.31 -5.01
CA GLY A 83 10.96 -11.40 -5.97
C GLY A 83 10.78 -9.91 -5.63
N CYS A 84 10.07 -9.59 -4.55
CA CYS A 84 9.78 -8.22 -4.11
C CYS A 84 10.96 -7.60 -3.35
N LEU A 85 11.01 -6.27 -3.28
CA LEU A 85 12.04 -5.51 -2.58
C LEU A 85 11.81 -5.52 -1.06
N ARG A 86 12.74 -6.12 -0.30
CA ARG A 86 12.59 -6.26 1.17
C ARG A 86 12.58 -4.92 1.88
N GLY A 87 13.51 -4.01 1.56
CA GLY A 87 13.61 -2.72 2.23
C GLY A 87 12.37 -1.85 2.09
N LEU A 88 11.72 -1.85 0.93
CA LEU A 88 10.46 -1.15 0.71
C LEU A 88 9.30 -1.83 1.45
N ASN A 89 9.24 -3.15 1.42
CA ASN A 89 8.24 -3.90 2.17
C ASN A 89 8.39 -3.70 3.69
N ASP A 90 9.61 -3.59 4.22
CA ASP A 90 9.87 -3.28 5.62
C ASP A 90 9.37 -1.88 6.00
N LEU A 91 9.57 -0.87 5.13
CA LEU A 91 9.00 0.47 5.34
C LEU A 91 7.48 0.40 5.48
N ILE A 92 6.82 -0.34 4.59
CA ILE A 92 5.37 -0.48 4.61
C ILE A 92 4.88 -1.26 5.83
N LEU A 93 5.56 -2.32 6.23
CA LEU A 93 5.21 -3.07 7.45
C LEU A 93 5.32 -2.18 8.69
N VAL A 94 6.36 -1.36 8.80
CA VAL A 94 6.49 -0.37 9.89
C VAL A 94 5.34 0.63 9.87
N HIS A 95 5.01 1.20 8.70
CA HIS A 95 3.85 2.10 8.56
C HIS A 95 2.57 1.41 9.04
N ASN A 96 2.29 0.21 8.54
CA ASN A 96 1.05 -0.51 8.82
C ASN A 96 0.91 -0.88 10.30
N HIS A 97 1.99 -1.30 10.95
CA HIS A 97 1.99 -1.55 12.39
C HIS A 97 1.75 -0.29 13.21
N MET A 98 2.36 0.84 12.83
CA MET A 98 2.12 2.13 13.48
C MET A 98 0.66 2.59 13.31
N LEU A 99 0.11 2.42 12.10
CA LEU A 99 -1.29 2.71 11.81
C LEU A 99 -2.20 1.87 12.70
N GLU A 100 -2.04 0.54 12.69
CA GLU A 100 -2.86 -0.37 13.46
C GLU A 100 -2.87 -0.02 14.96
N ALA A 101 -1.70 0.24 15.54
CA ALA A 101 -1.57 0.67 16.93
C ALA A 101 -2.34 1.98 17.22
N LYS A 102 -2.28 2.95 16.31
CA LYS A 102 -3.05 4.21 16.45
C LYS A 102 -4.55 4.03 16.26
N LEU A 103 -4.98 3.12 15.38
CA LEU A 103 -6.39 2.78 15.25
C LEU A 103 -6.91 2.09 16.52
N GLU A 104 -6.09 1.29 17.20
CA GLU A 104 -6.45 0.73 18.51
C GLU A 104 -6.60 1.80 19.60
N GLU A 105 -5.73 2.81 19.62
CA GLU A 105 -5.89 4.00 20.49
C GLU A 105 -7.23 4.70 20.21
N LEU A 106 -7.50 5.05 18.96
CA LEU A 106 -8.75 5.72 18.56
C LEU A 106 -10.00 4.92 18.92
N ARG A 107 -9.98 3.59 18.79
CA ARG A 107 -11.11 2.73 19.21
C ARG A 107 -11.37 2.81 20.71
N ARG A 108 -10.32 2.93 21.54
CA ARG A 108 -10.47 3.08 22.99
C ARG A 108 -11.03 4.44 23.36
N ASP A 109 -10.57 5.48 22.66
CA ASP A 109 -10.97 6.87 22.94
C ASP A 109 -12.38 7.19 22.40
N HIS A 110 -12.85 6.44 21.40
CA HIS A 110 -14.15 6.62 20.77
C HIS A 110 -15.00 5.32 20.75
N PRO A 111 -15.48 4.81 21.90
CA PRO A 111 -16.19 3.53 21.99
C PRO A 111 -17.51 3.47 21.20
N GLY A 112 -18.05 4.62 20.78
CA GLY A 112 -19.23 4.73 19.94
C GLY A 112 -18.94 4.74 18.42
N VAL A 113 -17.72 4.45 18.00
CA VAL A 113 -17.27 4.46 16.60
C VAL A 113 -16.65 3.11 16.26
N SER A 114 -17.09 2.52 15.15
CA SER A 114 -16.48 1.32 14.57
C SER A 114 -15.40 1.72 13.58
N ILE A 115 -14.15 1.40 13.92
CA ILE A 115 -12.97 1.60 13.06
C ILE A 115 -12.44 0.21 12.71
N THR A 116 -12.41 -0.16 11.44
CA THR A 116 -11.90 -1.46 10.98
C THR A 116 -10.63 -1.24 10.19
N TYR A 117 -9.55 -1.93 10.59
CA TYR A 117 -8.32 -1.97 9.80
C TYR A 117 -8.51 -2.94 8.64
N VAL A 118 -8.11 -2.55 7.43
CA VAL A 118 -8.11 -3.43 6.26
C VAL A 118 -6.66 -3.77 5.94
N ASN A 119 -6.31 -5.06 6.10
CA ASN A 119 -4.97 -5.57 5.86
C ASN A 119 -4.70 -5.73 4.35
N SER A 120 -4.57 -4.61 3.64
CA SER A 120 -4.27 -4.58 2.20
C SER A 120 -2.93 -5.24 1.89
N TYR A 121 -1.97 -5.21 2.82
CA TYR A 121 -0.66 -5.81 2.66
C TYR A 121 -0.76 -7.31 2.41
N ASP A 122 -1.35 -8.05 3.35
CA ASP A 122 -1.47 -9.50 3.22
C ASP A 122 -2.46 -9.90 2.12
N ASN A 123 -3.51 -9.10 1.90
CA ASN A 123 -4.45 -9.34 0.82
C ASN A 123 -3.74 -9.33 -0.54
N VAL A 124 -2.94 -8.29 -0.82
CA VAL A 124 -2.20 -8.19 -2.09
C VAL A 124 -1.03 -9.18 -2.13
N LEU A 125 -0.32 -9.38 -1.03
CA LEU A 125 0.74 -10.39 -0.96
C LEU A 125 0.22 -11.81 -1.23
N GLY A 126 -1.01 -12.11 -0.82
CA GLY A 126 -1.71 -13.34 -1.17
C GLY A 126 -1.92 -13.52 -2.68
N LEU A 127 -2.23 -12.43 -3.40
CA LEU A 127 -2.33 -12.45 -4.86
C LEU A 127 -0.97 -12.70 -5.51
N ILE A 128 0.10 -12.11 -4.95
CA ILE A 128 1.48 -12.29 -5.45
C ILE A 128 2.02 -13.70 -5.20
N THR A 129 1.72 -14.29 -4.04
CA THR A 129 2.26 -15.59 -3.62
C THR A 129 1.43 -16.78 -4.13
N ALA A 130 0.14 -16.56 -4.41
CA ALA A 130 -0.77 -17.57 -4.95
C ALA A 130 -1.52 -17.06 -6.20
N PRO A 131 -0.84 -16.59 -7.28
CA PRO A 131 -1.48 -15.92 -8.41
C PRO A 131 -2.48 -16.82 -9.13
N THR A 132 -2.11 -18.07 -9.39
CA THR A 132 -2.95 -19.03 -10.13
C THR A 132 -4.24 -19.40 -9.40
N GLN A 133 -4.22 -19.40 -8.06
CA GLN A 133 -5.42 -19.65 -7.25
C GLN A 133 -6.40 -18.47 -7.31
N ASN A 134 -5.90 -17.28 -7.64
CA ASN A 134 -6.66 -16.03 -7.73
C ASN A 134 -6.93 -15.59 -9.18
N GLY A 135 -6.62 -16.44 -10.17
CA GLY A 135 -6.90 -16.19 -11.59
C GLY A 135 -5.81 -15.41 -12.36
N PHE A 136 -4.68 -15.10 -11.72
CA PHE A 136 -3.54 -14.40 -12.32
C PHE A 136 -2.49 -15.37 -12.85
N ASP A 137 -1.70 -14.91 -13.83
CA ASP A 137 -0.60 -15.68 -14.39
C ASP A 137 0.64 -15.56 -13.49
N LYS A 138 1.34 -16.68 -13.26
CA LYS A 138 2.50 -16.71 -12.35
C LYS A 138 3.69 -15.95 -12.94
N GLU A 139 3.84 -16.03 -14.24
CA GLU A 139 4.94 -15.48 -15.02
C GLU A 139 4.94 -13.95 -15.03
N THR A 140 3.75 -13.33 -14.91
CA THR A 140 3.56 -11.87 -15.02
C THR A 140 3.10 -11.22 -13.71
N VAL A 141 3.14 -11.96 -12.59
CA VAL A 141 2.59 -11.52 -11.30
C VAL A 141 3.23 -10.23 -10.76
N LEU A 142 4.49 -9.97 -11.11
CA LEU A 142 5.23 -8.74 -10.77
C LEU A 142 5.41 -7.80 -11.98
N GLU A 143 4.76 -8.09 -13.10
CA GLU A 143 4.83 -7.28 -14.31
C GLU A 143 3.59 -6.38 -14.43
N ALA A 144 3.80 -5.19 -15.00
CA ALA A 144 2.73 -4.29 -15.36
C ALA A 144 2.06 -4.76 -16.65
N CYS A 145 0.72 -4.80 -16.68
CA CYS A 145 0.02 -4.98 -17.95
C CYS A 145 0.32 -3.83 -18.93
N TYR A 146 0.44 -2.60 -18.44
CA TYR A 146 0.67 -1.39 -19.23
C TYR A 146 1.85 -0.60 -18.64
N PRO A 147 3.09 -0.93 -19.02
CA PRO A 147 4.32 -0.49 -18.33
C PRO A 147 4.72 0.97 -18.65
N VAL A 148 3.81 1.93 -18.48
CA VAL A 148 4.02 3.35 -18.81
C VAL A 148 5.05 4.03 -17.91
N PHE A 149 5.26 3.51 -16.71
CA PHE A 149 6.22 4.06 -15.75
C PHE A 149 7.57 3.32 -15.75
N ILE A 150 7.73 2.28 -16.58
CA ILE A 150 8.96 1.47 -16.64
C ILE A 150 9.85 1.98 -17.77
N SER A 151 11.00 2.55 -17.41
CA SER A 151 11.96 3.08 -18.39
C SER A 151 12.45 1.99 -19.35
N GLY A 152 12.41 2.28 -20.65
CA GLY A 152 12.82 1.35 -21.70
C GLY A 152 11.75 0.35 -22.16
N SER A 153 10.59 0.32 -21.49
CA SER A 153 9.45 -0.49 -21.94
C SER A 153 8.65 0.24 -23.03
N ALA A 154 8.16 -0.51 -24.02
CA ALA A 154 7.18 0.02 -24.94
C ALA A 154 5.86 0.20 -24.16
N ALA A 155 5.29 1.40 -24.16
CA ALA A 155 3.98 1.68 -23.58
C ALA A 155 2.87 1.02 -24.42
N VAL A 156 2.81 -0.31 -24.36
CA VAL A 156 1.84 -1.15 -25.03
C VAL A 156 1.14 -1.99 -23.97
N PRO A 157 -0.19 -1.92 -23.86
CA PRO A 157 -0.91 -2.73 -22.89
C PRO A 157 -0.87 -4.21 -23.27
N CYS A 158 -0.88 -5.07 -22.26
CA CYS A 158 -0.99 -6.51 -22.40
C CYS A 158 -2.32 -6.92 -23.05
N LEU A 159 -2.38 -8.13 -23.60
CA LEU A 159 -3.58 -8.63 -24.29
C LEU A 159 -4.75 -8.89 -23.33
N ASP A 160 -4.47 -9.35 -22.11
CA ASP A 160 -5.49 -9.65 -21.10
C ASP A 160 -5.11 -9.06 -19.73
N PRO A 161 -5.63 -7.86 -19.40
CA PRO A 161 -5.40 -7.22 -18.11
C PRO A 161 -5.89 -8.02 -16.90
N SER A 162 -6.87 -8.92 -17.08
CA SER A 162 -7.42 -9.72 -15.96
C SER A 162 -6.44 -10.76 -15.43
N ARG A 163 -5.36 -11.02 -16.17
CA ARG A 163 -4.33 -12.01 -15.83
C ARG A 163 -3.14 -11.40 -15.09
N HIS A 164 -3.15 -10.08 -14.89
CA HIS A 164 -2.08 -9.33 -14.21
C HIS A 164 -2.58 -8.76 -12.88
N VAL A 165 -1.72 -8.80 -11.86
CA VAL A 165 -2.01 -8.15 -10.57
C VAL A 165 -1.84 -6.63 -10.68
N ASN A 166 -0.85 -6.18 -11.44
CA ASN A 166 -0.52 -4.77 -11.62
C ASN A 166 -0.97 -4.28 -13.00
N PHE A 167 -1.73 -3.18 -13.03
CA PHE A 167 -2.10 -2.58 -14.30
C PHE A 167 -0.93 -1.82 -14.92
N ASP A 168 -0.14 -1.07 -14.15
CA ASP A 168 0.92 -0.16 -14.60
C ASP A 168 2.29 -0.36 -13.93
#